data_AF-A0A7W0JKD1-F1
#
_entry.id   AF-A0A7W0JKD1-F1
#
_cell.length_a   1.000
_cell.length_b   1.000
_cell.length_c   1.000
_cell.angle_alpha   90.00
_cell.angle_beta   90.00
_cell.angle_gamma   90.00
#
_symmetry.space_group_name_H-M   'P 1'
#
loop_
_entity.id
_entity.type
_entity.pdbx_description
1 polymer ?
#
loop_
_entity_poly.entity_id
_entity_poly.type
_entity_poly.pdbx_seq_one_letter_code
_entity_poly.pdbx_strand_id
1 'polypeptide(L)'
;MARLRAPGYLRAAWTTALFWAIGFGLVVFFRWLAHYDPIVDWTIVTVVAFLTLAPLGFLTGIGAFDYWAYYVSGRPTRPEDHSSHGATRWQDYFRVNTDHKVIGVQYLVTTFFFFVIGGLMAMVFRAELAKPDLQFVDTQTFNGLISEHAALMIFLFIIPAFAGLANFAVPLMLGAPDMAFPRLNALSFWLLPIAGLMFLAAFLVPGGAFATGWTSYAPLASDQPLGQVFFNMGVQWAGASSIMTALNFLVTIITMRAPGMTFWRMPLLVWANFTTSLLVVIATPFIAGSQFFVMFDRIMHTNFFRVDEGGYALGYQHIFWFYSHPAVYIMMLPGFGIISEVIAVFSRKPI
;
A
#
# COMPACT_ATOMS: atom_id res chain seq x y z
N MET A 1 5.68 -31.51 -11.51
CA MET A 1 5.15 -31.20 -10.17
C MET A 1 6.04 -30.24 -9.35
N ALA A 2 7.36 -30.42 -9.27
CA ALA A 2 8.23 -29.56 -8.43
C ALA A 2 8.17 -28.05 -8.78
N ARG A 3 8.15 -27.68 -10.07
CA ARG A 3 8.03 -26.28 -10.53
C ARG A 3 6.71 -25.60 -10.15
N LEU A 4 5.62 -26.37 -9.97
CA LEU A 4 4.32 -25.83 -9.56
C LEU A 4 4.30 -25.47 -8.06
N ARG A 5 5.16 -26.11 -7.25
CA ARG A 5 5.25 -25.88 -5.80
C ARG A 5 6.34 -24.90 -5.40
N ALA A 6 7.32 -24.67 -6.28
CA ALA A 6 8.38 -23.69 -6.02
C ALA A 6 7.80 -22.25 -5.99
N PRO A 7 8.31 -21.36 -5.11
CA PRO A 7 7.92 -19.96 -5.09
C PRO A 7 8.15 -19.29 -6.45
N GLY A 8 7.18 -18.51 -6.92
CA GLY A 8 7.28 -17.73 -8.14
C GLY A 8 5.96 -17.59 -8.88
N TYR A 9 6.00 -16.95 -10.05
CA TYR A 9 4.80 -16.55 -10.79
C TYR A 9 3.90 -17.72 -11.24
N LEU A 10 4.47 -18.88 -11.56
CA LEU A 10 3.67 -20.06 -11.91
C LEU A 10 2.87 -20.55 -10.70
N ARG A 11 3.48 -20.55 -9.51
CA ARG A 11 2.78 -20.88 -8.26
C ARG A 11 1.74 -19.81 -7.94
N ALA A 12 2.11 -18.54 -8.05
CA ALA A 12 1.20 -17.40 -7.89
C ALA A 12 -0.05 -17.51 -8.76
N ALA A 13 0.07 -17.88 -10.03
CA ALA A 13 -1.07 -18.01 -10.93
C ALA A 13 -2.13 -19.00 -10.41
N TRP A 14 -1.72 -20.21 -10.03
CA TRP A 14 -2.69 -21.21 -9.55
C TRP A 14 -3.12 -20.95 -8.10
N THR A 15 -2.26 -20.42 -7.23
CA THR A 15 -2.66 -20.08 -5.85
C THR A 15 -3.64 -18.90 -5.81
N THR A 16 -3.47 -17.91 -6.69
CA THR A 16 -4.44 -16.82 -6.88
C THR A 16 -5.79 -17.38 -7.32
N ALA A 17 -5.83 -18.26 -8.33
CA ALA A 17 -7.06 -18.90 -8.79
C ALA A 17 -7.72 -19.75 -7.69
N LEU A 18 -6.92 -20.50 -6.92
CA LEU A 18 -7.41 -21.30 -5.80
C LEU A 18 -8.03 -20.43 -4.70
N PHE A 19 -7.32 -19.38 -4.26
CA PHE A 19 -7.82 -18.50 -3.21
C PHE A 19 -9.05 -17.71 -3.66
N TRP A 20 -9.10 -17.31 -4.93
CA TRP A 20 -10.30 -16.74 -5.53
C TRP A 20 -11.47 -17.72 -5.45
N ALA A 21 -11.28 -18.98 -5.84
CA ALA A 21 -12.32 -20.01 -5.79
C ALA A 21 -12.78 -20.29 -4.35
N ILE A 22 -11.86 -20.28 -3.38
CA ILE A 22 -12.19 -20.37 -1.95
C ILE A 22 -13.05 -19.17 -1.55
N GLY A 23 -12.67 -17.95 -1.92
CA GLY A 23 -13.42 -16.74 -1.60
C GLY A 23 -14.82 -16.73 -2.20
N PHE A 24 -14.93 -17.12 -3.47
CA PHE A 24 -16.22 -17.29 -4.13
C PHE A 24 -17.08 -18.33 -3.40
N GLY A 25 -16.50 -19.49 -3.07
CA GLY A 25 -17.16 -20.55 -2.32
C GLY A 25 -17.65 -20.10 -0.94
N LEU A 26 -16.85 -19.30 -0.21
CA LEU A 26 -17.24 -18.75 1.09
C LEU A 26 -18.45 -17.81 0.95
N VAL A 27 -18.44 -16.90 -0.03
CA VAL A 27 -19.57 -15.98 -0.25
C VAL A 27 -20.83 -16.77 -0.60
N VAL A 28 -20.75 -17.70 -1.56
CA VAL A 28 -21.88 -18.56 -1.95
C VAL A 28 -22.41 -19.35 -0.76
N PHE A 29 -21.52 -19.98 0.02
CA PHE A 29 -21.89 -20.80 1.18
C PHE A 29 -22.59 -19.97 2.27
N PHE A 30 -22.03 -18.84 2.68
CA PHE A 30 -22.62 -18.02 3.74
C PHE A 30 -23.91 -17.33 3.31
N ARG A 31 -24.02 -16.90 2.05
CA ARG A 31 -25.27 -16.34 1.52
C ARG A 31 -26.36 -17.39 1.45
N TRP A 32 -26.04 -18.59 0.98
CA TRP A 32 -26.97 -19.72 1.00
C TRP A 32 -27.41 -20.07 2.43
N LEU A 33 -26.46 -20.13 3.38
CA LEU A 33 -26.74 -20.40 4.79
C LEU A 33 -27.66 -19.33 5.42
N ALA A 34 -27.54 -18.08 4.99
CA ALA A 34 -28.37 -16.97 5.42
C ALA A 34 -29.67 -16.80 4.61
N HIS A 35 -30.02 -17.77 3.74
CA HIS A 35 -31.21 -17.74 2.88
C HIS A 35 -31.25 -16.58 1.87
N TYR A 36 -30.09 -16.02 1.50
CA TYR A 36 -29.96 -15.07 0.40
C TYR A 36 -29.66 -15.77 -0.93
N ASP A 37 -29.92 -15.08 -2.05
CA ASP A 37 -29.46 -15.55 -3.35
C ASP A 37 -27.92 -15.64 -3.35
N PRO A 38 -27.32 -16.80 -3.66
CA PRO A 38 -25.88 -16.99 -3.50
C PRO A 38 -24.99 -16.21 -4.46
N ILE A 39 -25.48 -15.75 -5.62
CA ILE A 39 -24.62 -15.23 -6.73
C ILE A 39 -25.03 -13.81 -7.18
N VAL A 40 -26.21 -13.32 -6.82
CA VAL A 40 -26.70 -12.01 -7.30
C VAL A 40 -25.83 -10.82 -6.86
N ASP A 41 -25.20 -10.87 -5.68
CA ASP A 41 -24.38 -9.76 -5.17
C ASP A 41 -22.90 -9.88 -5.57
N TRP A 42 -22.59 -9.38 -6.76
CA TRP A 42 -21.23 -9.34 -7.28
C TRP A 42 -20.31 -8.38 -6.53
N THR A 43 -20.83 -7.42 -5.77
CA THR A 43 -20.01 -6.50 -4.97
C THR A 43 -19.32 -7.27 -3.85
N ILE A 44 -20.06 -8.10 -3.11
CA ILE A 44 -19.49 -8.93 -2.04
C ILE A 44 -18.48 -9.94 -2.61
N VAL A 45 -18.83 -10.60 -3.72
CA VAL A 45 -17.90 -11.51 -4.42
C VAL A 45 -16.62 -10.77 -4.83
N THR A 46 -16.74 -9.55 -5.35
CA THR A 46 -15.59 -8.72 -5.72
C THR A 46 -14.71 -8.44 -4.52
N VAL A 47 -15.26 -8.02 -3.39
CA VAL A 47 -14.46 -7.70 -2.19
C VAL A 47 -13.76 -8.94 -1.62
N VAL A 48 -14.50 -10.03 -1.43
CA VAL A 48 -13.97 -11.21 -0.75
C VAL A 48 -13.06 -12.02 -1.66
N ALA A 49 -13.51 -12.36 -2.87
CA ALA A 49 -12.76 -13.23 -3.78
C ALA A 49 -11.67 -12.46 -4.54
N PHE A 50 -11.99 -11.32 -5.16
CA PHE A 50 -11.06 -10.59 -6.03
C PHE A 50 -10.14 -9.63 -5.28
N LEU A 51 -10.65 -8.85 -4.32
CA LEU A 51 -9.88 -7.79 -3.67
C LEU A 51 -9.21 -8.21 -2.36
N THR A 52 -9.55 -9.39 -1.82
CA THR A 52 -8.98 -9.90 -0.57
C THR A 52 -8.24 -11.21 -0.78
N LEU A 53 -8.95 -12.30 -1.14
CA LEU A 53 -8.34 -13.62 -1.15
C LEU A 53 -7.43 -13.86 -2.36
N ALA A 54 -7.79 -13.42 -3.57
CA ALA A 54 -6.91 -13.54 -4.74
C ALA A 54 -5.53 -12.88 -4.54
N PRO A 55 -5.43 -11.65 -3.99
CA PRO A 55 -4.15 -11.05 -3.60
C PRO A 55 -3.37 -11.85 -2.54
N LEU A 56 -4.05 -12.38 -1.51
CA LEU A 56 -3.41 -13.26 -0.53
C LEU A 56 -2.88 -14.55 -1.17
N GLY A 57 -3.62 -15.11 -2.15
CA GLY A 57 -3.19 -16.22 -2.97
C GLY A 57 -1.95 -15.88 -3.81
N PHE A 58 -1.90 -14.67 -4.38
CA PHE A 58 -0.74 -14.19 -5.13
C PHE A 58 0.50 -14.12 -4.23
N LEU A 59 0.40 -13.44 -3.08
CA LEU A 59 1.47 -13.32 -2.07
C LEU A 59 1.95 -14.70 -1.59
N THR A 60 1.01 -15.61 -1.37
CA THR A 60 1.32 -17.00 -1.00
C THR A 60 2.09 -17.72 -2.11
N GLY A 61 1.75 -17.49 -3.37
CA GLY A 61 2.40 -18.19 -4.48
C GLY A 61 3.76 -17.64 -4.87
N ILE A 62 4.00 -16.34 -4.71
CA ILE A 62 5.36 -15.76 -4.85
C ILE A 62 6.28 -16.12 -3.68
N GLY A 63 5.73 -16.70 -2.60
CA GLY A 63 6.46 -17.19 -1.44
C GLY A 63 6.62 -16.18 -0.30
N ALA A 64 5.84 -15.08 -0.32
CA ALA A 64 5.91 -14.07 0.75
C ALA A 64 5.56 -14.66 2.13
N PHE A 65 4.70 -15.69 2.17
CA PHE A 65 4.28 -16.35 3.41
C PHE A 65 5.01 -17.67 3.72
N ASP A 66 5.93 -18.13 2.86
CA ASP A 66 6.50 -19.48 2.96
C ASP A 66 7.25 -19.72 4.28
N TYR A 67 7.99 -18.72 4.76
CA TYR A 67 8.69 -18.83 6.03
C TYR A 67 7.73 -19.01 7.20
N TRP A 68 6.70 -18.16 7.31
CA TRP A 68 5.73 -18.24 8.40
C TRP A 68 4.89 -19.52 8.33
N ALA A 69 4.48 -19.95 7.14
CA ALA A 69 3.79 -21.22 6.95
C ALA A 69 4.67 -22.41 7.37
N TYR A 70 5.95 -22.38 7.01
CA TYR A 70 6.92 -23.39 7.41
C TYR A 70 7.13 -23.41 8.94
N TYR A 71 7.25 -22.24 9.58
CA TYR A 71 7.38 -22.11 11.03
C TYR A 71 6.15 -22.62 11.78
N VAL A 72 4.95 -22.18 11.39
CA VAL A 72 3.67 -22.60 12.00
C VAL A 72 3.41 -24.10 11.81
N SER A 73 3.96 -24.72 10.76
CA SER A 73 3.89 -26.17 10.56
C SER A 73 4.75 -27.00 11.53
N GLY A 74 5.42 -26.35 12.50
CA GLY A 74 6.26 -27.00 13.50
C GLY A 74 7.64 -27.43 13.00
N ARG A 75 8.05 -26.96 11.81
CA ARG A 75 9.35 -27.31 11.23
C ARG A 75 10.47 -26.42 11.79
N PRO A 76 11.70 -26.92 11.94
CA PRO A 76 12.81 -26.16 12.53
C PRO A 76 13.13 -24.92 11.71
N THR A 77 13.20 -23.74 12.32
CA THR A 77 13.50 -22.48 11.65
C THR A 77 14.73 -22.62 10.76
N ARG A 78 14.61 -22.17 9.51
CA ARG A 78 15.76 -22.09 8.61
C ARG A 78 16.60 -20.89 9.02
N PRO A 79 17.91 -21.07 9.30
CA PRO A 79 18.80 -19.95 9.53
C PRO A 79 18.68 -18.95 8.39
N GLU A 80 18.65 -17.65 8.71
CA GLU A 80 18.75 -16.62 7.69
C GLU A 80 20.16 -16.67 7.10
N ASP A 81 20.26 -17.23 5.89
CA ASP A 81 21.50 -17.31 5.17
C ASP A 81 21.79 -15.97 4.49
N HIS A 82 22.58 -15.14 5.17
CA HIS A 82 23.01 -13.85 4.66
C HIS A 82 23.98 -13.95 3.46
N SER A 83 24.46 -15.15 3.10
CA SER A 83 25.36 -15.34 1.95
C SER A 83 24.71 -15.05 0.60
N SER A 84 23.37 -14.99 0.57
CA SER A 84 22.55 -14.72 -0.62
C SER A 84 21.99 -13.28 -0.67
N HIS A 85 22.48 -12.37 0.18
CA HIS A 85 22.07 -10.96 0.14
C HIS A 85 22.42 -10.30 -1.19
N GLY A 86 21.53 -9.43 -1.64
CA GLY A 86 21.66 -8.66 -2.86
C GLY A 86 20.85 -9.21 -4.02
N ALA A 87 21.04 -8.57 -5.18
CA ALA A 87 20.52 -9.02 -6.46
C ALA A 87 21.73 -9.33 -7.35
N THR A 88 21.82 -10.58 -7.81
CA THR A 88 22.87 -11.01 -8.75
C THR A 88 22.39 -10.95 -10.19
N ARG A 89 21.07 -11.02 -10.38
CA ARG A 89 20.39 -10.99 -11.67
C ARG A 89 19.22 -10.01 -11.60
N TRP A 90 18.87 -9.42 -12.73
CA TRP A 90 17.71 -8.52 -12.80
C TRP A 90 16.39 -9.20 -12.38
N GLN A 91 16.30 -10.52 -12.51
CA GLN A 91 15.14 -11.33 -12.12
C GLN A 91 14.91 -11.33 -10.60
N ASP A 92 15.93 -11.04 -9.80
CA ASP A 92 15.84 -11.04 -8.33
C ASP A 92 14.97 -9.88 -7.83
N TYR A 93 14.89 -8.77 -8.59
CA TYR A 93 13.98 -7.65 -8.30
C TYR A 93 12.51 -7.98 -8.55
N PHE A 94 12.21 -9.07 -9.25
CA PHE A 94 10.85 -9.55 -9.52
C PHE A 94 10.45 -10.71 -8.60
N ARG A 95 11.18 -10.92 -7.50
CA ARG A 95 10.93 -11.98 -6.51
C ARG A 95 11.00 -11.42 -5.09
N VAL A 96 10.44 -12.18 -4.16
CA VAL A 96 10.59 -11.89 -2.72
C VAL A 96 12.08 -11.96 -2.37
N ASN A 97 12.64 -10.85 -1.91
CA ASN A 97 14.03 -10.73 -1.45
C ASN A 97 14.02 -10.03 -0.09
N THR A 98 14.94 -10.41 0.80
CA THR A 98 15.03 -9.88 2.16
C THR A 98 16.04 -8.75 2.31
N ASP A 99 16.96 -8.56 1.36
CA ASP A 99 17.96 -7.48 1.43
C ASP A 99 17.29 -6.10 1.28
N HIS A 100 17.43 -5.25 2.30
CA HIS A 100 16.93 -3.88 2.32
C HIS A 100 17.35 -3.03 1.10
N LYS A 101 18.52 -3.30 0.50
CA LYS A 101 19.00 -2.62 -0.72
C LYS A 101 18.16 -3.01 -1.93
N VAL A 102 17.86 -4.30 -2.08
CA VAL A 102 17.02 -4.81 -3.17
C VAL A 102 15.60 -4.29 -3.01
N ILE A 103 15.05 -4.36 -1.80
CA ILE A 103 13.72 -3.84 -1.47
C ILE A 103 13.65 -2.32 -1.72
N GLY A 104 14.67 -1.57 -1.34
CA GLY A 104 14.74 -0.12 -1.62
C GLY A 104 14.64 0.19 -3.12
N VAL A 105 15.37 -0.55 -3.96
CA VAL A 105 15.28 -0.43 -5.43
C VAL A 105 13.90 -0.87 -5.95
N GLN A 106 13.35 -1.95 -5.42
CA GLN A 106 12.01 -2.43 -5.76
C GLN A 106 10.94 -1.33 -5.51
N TYR A 107 10.99 -0.67 -4.35
CA TYR A 107 10.14 0.49 -4.06
C TYR A 107 10.35 1.62 -5.07
N LEU A 108 11.60 2.06 -5.29
CA LEU A 108 11.91 3.20 -6.16
C LEU A 108 11.53 2.99 -7.63
N VAL A 109 11.67 1.77 -8.16
CA VAL A 109 11.25 1.47 -9.54
C VAL A 109 9.72 1.39 -9.63
N THR A 110 9.08 0.71 -8.68
CA THR A 110 7.61 0.55 -8.65
C THR A 110 6.90 1.88 -8.48
N THR A 111 7.39 2.71 -7.56
CA THR A 111 6.81 4.02 -7.25
C THR A 111 6.97 4.98 -8.42
N PHE A 112 8.10 4.94 -9.14
CA PHE A 112 8.32 5.75 -10.34
C PHE A 112 7.44 5.30 -11.51
N PHE A 113 7.18 4.00 -11.64
CA PHE A 113 6.20 3.49 -12.60
C PHE A 113 4.80 4.08 -12.36
N PHE A 114 4.31 4.05 -11.12
CA PHE A 114 3.02 4.67 -10.77
C PHE A 114 3.03 6.20 -10.87
N PHE A 115 4.18 6.85 -10.63
CA PHE A 115 4.36 8.28 -10.89
C PHE A 115 4.12 8.62 -12.36
N VAL A 116 4.72 7.87 -13.29
CA VAL A 116 4.51 8.10 -14.72
C VAL A 116 3.03 7.90 -15.08
N ILE A 117 2.39 6.84 -14.59
CA ILE A 117 0.97 6.59 -14.88
C ILE A 117 0.08 7.73 -14.34
N GLY A 118 0.25 8.11 -13.08
CA GLY A 118 -0.52 9.22 -12.52
C GLY A 118 -0.21 10.55 -13.21
N GLY A 119 1.04 10.78 -13.61
CA GLY A 119 1.43 11.94 -14.43
C GLY A 119 0.71 11.96 -15.79
N LEU A 120 0.58 10.81 -16.46
CA LEU A 120 -0.18 10.69 -17.70
C LEU A 120 -1.67 10.96 -17.48
N MET A 121 -2.27 10.46 -16.40
CA MET A 121 -3.66 10.80 -16.03
C MET A 121 -3.83 12.33 -15.86
N ALA A 122 -2.84 13.00 -15.25
CA ALA A 122 -2.85 14.45 -15.14
C ALA A 122 -2.77 15.17 -16.48
N MET A 123 -2.00 14.65 -17.42
CA MET A 123 -1.97 15.22 -18.77
C MET A 123 -3.33 15.11 -19.47
N VAL A 124 -4.08 14.02 -19.24
CA VAL A 124 -5.42 13.83 -19.82
C VAL A 124 -6.42 14.85 -19.26
N PHE A 125 -6.58 14.97 -17.93
CA PHE A 125 -7.53 15.95 -17.39
C PHE A 125 -7.09 17.40 -17.64
N ARG A 126 -5.79 17.67 -17.81
CA ARG A 126 -5.31 19.00 -18.24
C ARG A 126 -5.64 19.29 -19.70
N ALA A 127 -5.61 18.27 -20.56
CA ALA A 127 -6.06 18.40 -21.94
C ALA A 127 -7.56 18.69 -22.00
N GLU A 128 -8.36 18.04 -21.16
CA GLU A 128 -9.79 18.34 -21.00
C GLU A 128 -10.03 19.81 -20.61
N LEU A 129 -9.24 20.33 -19.67
CA LEU A 129 -9.33 21.72 -19.21
C LEU A 129 -8.70 22.77 -20.16
N ALA A 130 -8.24 22.38 -21.35
CA ALA A 130 -7.58 23.30 -22.27
C ALA A 130 -8.52 24.36 -22.86
N LYS A 131 -9.82 24.06 -22.92
CA LYS A 131 -10.89 24.97 -23.37
C LYS A 131 -12.15 24.73 -22.53
N PRO A 132 -13.07 25.72 -22.45
CA PRO A 132 -14.39 25.50 -21.86
C PRO A 132 -15.18 24.40 -22.59
N ASP A 133 -16.15 23.80 -21.90
CA ASP A 133 -16.99 22.66 -22.32
C ASP A 133 -16.24 21.32 -22.43
N LEU A 134 -16.98 20.22 -22.65
CA LEU A 134 -16.40 18.87 -22.73
C LEU A 134 -15.68 18.66 -24.07
N GLN A 135 -14.44 18.15 -24.01
CA GLN A 135 -13.56 18.00 -25.18
C GLN A 135 -13.23 16.53 -25.49
N PHE A 136 -12.73 15.79 -24.49
CA PHE A 136 -12.11 14.46 -24.65
C PHE A 136 -12.75 13.39 -23.77
N VAL A 137 -13.16 13.74 -22.54
CA VAL A 137 -13.69 12.79 -21.57
C VAL A 137 -15.03 13.26 -21.00
N ASP A 138 -15.89 12.31 -20.64
CA ASP A 138 -17.12 12.61 -19.91
C ASP A 138 -16.85 12.99 -18.44
N THR A 139 -17.87 13.48 -17.75
CA THR A 139 -17.76 13.97 -16.37
C THR A 139 -17.36 12.90 -15.36
N GLN A 140 -17.81 11.65 -15.53
CA GLN A 140 -17.46 10.55 -14.64
C GLN A 140 -15.99 10.16 -14.85
N THR A 141 -15.57 10.04 -16.10
CA THR A 141 -14.17 9.74 -16.45
C THR A 141 -13.23 10.85 -15.96
N PHE A 142 -13.62 12.12 -16.10
CA PHE A 142 -12.84 13.26 -15.60
C PHE A 142 -12.63 13.20 -14.08
N ASN A 143 -13.71 12.99 -13.32
CA ASN A 143 -13.64 12.87 -11.87
C ASN A 143 -12.83 11.64 -11.43
N GLY A 144 -12.96 10.52 -12.16
CA GLY A 144 -12.16 9.32 -11.95
C GLY A 144 -10.66 9.57 -12.16
N LEU A 145 -10.28 10.24 -13.25
CA LEU A 145 -8.88 10.58 -13.55
C LEU A 145 -8.24 11.45 -12.47
N ILE A 146 -8.96 12.46 -11.98
CA ILE A 146 -8.46 13.33 -10.89
C ILE A 146 -8.28 12.54 -9.60
N SER A 147 -9.27 11.72 -9.26
CA SER A 147 -9.29 10.93 -8.03
C SER A 147 -8.15 9.91 -8.01
N GLU A 148 -8.02 9.13 -9.08
CA GLU A 148 -6.97 8.12 -9.22
C GLU A 148 -5.58 8.73 -9.39
N HIS A 149 -5.43 9.85 -10.11
CA HIS A 149 -4.16 10.59 -10.13
C HIS A 149 -3.68 10.88 -8.71
N ALA A 150 -4.55 11.45 -7.88
CA ALA A 150 -4.20 11.80 -6.52
C ALA A 150 -3.94 10.57 -5.64
N ALA A 151 -4.72 9.48 -5.78
CA ALA A 151 -4.47 8.22 -5.07
C ALA A 151 -3.10 7.63 -5.42
N LEU A 152 -2.75 7.58 -6.72
CA LEU A 152 -1.43 7.12 -7.17
C LEU A 152 -0.31 8.01 -6.65
N MET A 153 -0.46 9.34 -6.71
CA MET A 153 0.57 10.27 -6.25
C MET A 153 0.81 10.16 -4.73
N ILE A 154 -0.25 10.04 -3.94
CA ILE A 154 -0.17 10.01 -2.47
C ILE A 154 0.29 8.63 -1.98
N PHE A 155 -0.45 7.58 -2.34
CA PHE A 155 -0.28 6.25 -1.74
C PHE A 155 0.79 5.42 -2.42
N LEU A 156 1.09 5.67 -3.70
CA LEU A 156 2.02 4.86 -4.47
C LEU A 156 3.28 5.58 -4.93
N PHE A 157 3.29 6.92 -4.92
CA PHE A 157 4.45 7.72 -5.28
C PHE A 157 5.16 8.33 -4.07
N ILE A 158 4.65 9.44 -3.54
CA ILE A 158 5.43 10.29 -2.63
C ILE A 158 5.80 9.58 -1.32
N ILE A 159 4.86 8.86 -0.69
CA ILE A 159 5.12 8.12 0.56
C ILE A 159 6.07 6.93 0.29
N PRO A 160 5.80 6.05 -0.70
CA PRO A 160 6.66 4.89 -0.92
C PRO A 160 8.03 5.21 -1.52
N ALA A 161 8.18 6.31 -2.27
CA ALA A 161 9.48 6.73 -2.78
C ALA A 161 10.46 7.06 -1.63
N PHE A 162 10.00 7.79 -0.62
CA PHE A 162 10.81 8.05 0.57
C PHE A 162 11.07 6.78 1.38
N ALA A 163 10.07 5.90 1.53
CA ALA A 163 10.27 4.61 2.16
C ALA A 163 11.30 3.74 1.43
N GLY A 164 11.32 3.76 0.09
CA GLY A 164 12.29 3.05 -0.74
C GLY A 164 13.72 3.57 -0.57
N LEU A 165 13.87 4.90 -0.59
CA LEU A 165 15.17 5.52 -0.31
C LEU A 165 15.66 5.21 1.10
N ALA A 166 14.77 5.31 2.10
CA ALA A 166 15.09 4.99 3.48
C ALA A 166 15.46 3.52 3.66
N ASN A 167 14.78 2.60 2.97
CA ASN A 167 15.10 1.18 3.00
C ASN A 167 16.53 0.93 2.54
N PHE A 168 16.97 1.64 1.49
CA PHE A 168 18.33 1.54 1.01
C PHE A 168 19.34 2.20 1.97
N ALA A 169 19.08 3.43 2.39
CA ALA A 169 20.07 4.28 3.06
C ALA A 169 20.14 4.13 4.58
N VAL A 170 19.01 3.93 5.27
CA VAL A 170 18.95 3.98 6.74
C VAL A 170 19.80 2.90 7.41
N PRO A 171 19.72 1.60 7.02
CA PRO A 171 20.59 0.59 7.63
C PRO A 171 22.08 0.90 7.44
N LEU A 172 22.47 1.40 6.26
CA LEU A 172 23.86 1.81 5.98
C LEU A 172 24.30 2.97 6.88
N MET A 173 23.45 3.99 7.04
CA MET A 173 23.71 5.14 7.90
C MET A 173 23.81 4.77 9.39
N LEU A 174 23.12 3.72 9.81
CA LEU A 174 23.17 3.20 11.18
C LEU A 174 24.34 2.23 11.43
N GLY A 175 24.99 1.75 10.38
CA GLY A 175 25.96 0.65 10.45
C GLY A 175 25.30 -0.69 10.80
N ALA A 176 24.01 -0.85 10.48
CA ALA A 176 23.27 -2.10 10.66
C ALA A 176 23.50 -3.03 9.45
N PRO A 177 23.54 -4.36 9.66
CA PRO A 177 23.70 -5.32 8.56
C PRO A 177 22.47 -5.39 7.64
N ASP A 178 21.28 -5.18 8.20
CA ASP A 178 19.99 -5.17 7.52
C ASP A 178 18.92 -4.49 8.41
N MET A 179 17.67 -4.49 7.98
CA MET A 179 16.51 -4.12 8.78
C MET A 179 16.21 -5.15 9.89
N ALA A 180 15.50 -4.72 10.94
CA ALA A 180 15.16 -5.57 12.09
C ALA A 180 14.26 -6.76 11.74
N PHE A 181 13.35 -6.59 10.79
CA PHE A 181 12.46 -7.63 10.29
C PHE A 181 12.56 -7.75 8.76
N PRO A 182 13.61 -8.36 8.20
CA PRO A 182 13.84 -8.41 6.75
C PRO A 182 12.68 -9.04 5.96
N ARG A 183 12.05 -10.08 6.50
CA ARG A 183 10.90 -10.76 5.86
C ARG A 183 9.62 -9.92 5.90
N LEU A 184 9.39 -9.20 7.00
CA LEU A 184 8.27 -8.26 7.10
C LEU A 184 8.45 -7.11 6.11
N ASN A 185 9.70 -6.66 5.94
CA ASN A 185 10.08 -5.66 4.94
C ASN A 185 9.79 -6.10 3.51
N ALA A 186 10.12 -7.36 3.19
CA ALA A 186 9.83 -7.93 1.89
C ALA A 186 8.31 -7.99 1.66
N LEU A 187 7.56 -8.46 2.66
CA LEU A 187 6.10 -8.50 2.58
C LEU A 187 5.51 -7.09 2.38
N SER A 188 5.97 -6.10 3.14
CA SER A 188 5.43 -4.73 3.05
C SER A 188 5.58 -4.15 1.66
N PHE A 189 6.71 -4.38 0.98
CA PHE A 189 6.87 -4.01 -0.43
C PHE A 189 5.80 -4.65 -1.32
N TRP A 190 5.61 -5.97 -1.23
CA TRP A 190 4.71 -6.71 -2.14
C TRP A 190 3.22 -6.38 -1.96
N LEU A 191 2.82 -5.79 -0.82
CA LEU A 191 1.47 -5.23 -0.64
C LEU A 191 1.22 -3.99 -1.50
N LEU A 192 2.27 -3.24 -1.87
CA LEU A 192 2.15 -1.97 -2.58
C LEU A 192 1.76 -2.13 -4.07
N PRO A 193 2.39 -3.02 -4.87
CA PRO A 193 1.92 -3.29 -6.23
C PRO A 193 0.47 -3.78 -6.28
N ILE A 194 0.02 -4.54 -5.27
CA ILE A 194 -1.37 -4.99 -5.17
C ILE A 194 -2.32 -3.80 -5.05
N ALA A 195 -2.02 -2.85 -4.16
CA ALA A 195 -2.80 -1.62 -4.02
C ALA A 195 -2.87 -0.84 -5.34
N GLY A 196 -1.75 -0.71 -6.07
CA GLY A 196 -1.75 -0.02 -7.35
C GLY A 196 -2.47 -0.71 -8.48
N LEU A 197 -2.43 -2.04 -8.51
CA LEU A 197 -3.29 -2.79 -9.42
C LEU A 197 -4.77 -2.58 -9.12
N MET A 198 -5.17 -2.43 -7.85
CA MET A 198 -6.56 -2.13 -7.49
C MET A 198 -7.00 -0.74 -7.95
N PHE A 199 -6.20 0.29 -7.70
CA PHE A 199 -6.45 1.65 -8.19
C PHE A 199 -6.59 1.68 -9.73
N LEU A 200 -5.69 1.02 -10.46
CA LEU A 200 -5.80 0.98 -11.93
C LEU A 200 -6.96 0.13 -12.43
N ALA A 201 -7.26 -0.99 -11.76
CA ALA A 201 -8.37 -1.87 -12.14
C ALA A 201 -9.74 -1.22 -11.89
N ALA A 202 -9.82 -0.18 -11.06
CA ALA A 202 -11.07 0.54 -10.81
C ALA A 202 -11.67 1.12 -12.10
N PHE A 203 -10.86 1.50 -13.09
CA PHE A 203 -11.36 1.96 -14.40
C PHE A 203 -12.07 0.87 -15.22
N LEU A 204 -11.79 -0.41 -14.95
CA LEU A 204 -12.28 -1.53 -15.74
C LEU A 204 -13.61 -2.11 -15.22
N VAL A 205 -14.10 -1.62 -14.08
CA VAL A 205 -15.33 -2.12 -13.46
C VAL A 205 -16.56 -1.28 -13.83
N PRO A 206 -17.78 -1.82 -13.67
CA PRO A 206 -19.00 -1.07 -13.97
C PRO A 206 -19.06 0.26 -13.23
N GLY A 207 -19.31 1.33 -13.99
CA GLY A 207 -19.36 2.72 -13.48
C GLY A 207 -18.00 3.42 -13.41
N GLY A 208 -16.91 2.77 -13.81
CA GLY A 208 -15.58 3.35 -13.87
C GLY A 208 -14.90 3.49 -12.50
N ALA A 209 -13.78 4.23 -12.49
CA ALA A 209 -12.98 4.46 -11.29
C ALA A 209 -13.75 5.25 -10.21
N PHE A 210 -13.20 5.31 -9.00
CA PHE A 210 -13.79 6.12 -7.94
C PHE A 210 -13.72 7.61 -8.31
N ALA A 211 -14.84 8.32 -8.17
CA ALA A 211 -15.03 9.66 -8.71
C ALA A 211 -15.34 10.69 -7.61
N THR A 212 -14.72 10.54 -6.44
CA THR A 212 -15.05 11.30 -5.22
C THR A 212 -13.94 12.22 -4.73
N GLY A 213 -12.89 12.37 -5.53
CA GLY A 213 -11.64 13.00 -5.15
C GLY A 213 -10.88 12.15 -4.13
N TRP A 214 -9.60 12.46 -3.93
CA TRP A 214 -8.74 11.73 -2.98
C TRP A 214 -9.22 11.81 -1.53
N THR A 215 -10.02 12.83 -1.19
CA THR A 215 -10.65 12.97 0.12
C THR A 215 -11.82 12.00 0.31
N SER A 216 -12.46 11.57 -0.77
CA SER A 216 -13.51 10.55 -0.79
C SER A 216 -14.59 10.77 0.28
N TYR A 217 -15.07 12.01 0.42
CA TYR A 217 -16.00 12.36 1.51
C TYR A 217 -17.30 11.55 1.48
N ALA A 218 -17.74 11.10 2.65
CA ALA A 218 -19.11 10.67 2.86
C ALA A 218 -20.06 11.90 2.93
N PRO A 219 -21.32 11.79 2.49
CA PRO A 219 -21.98 10.56 2.01
C PRO A 219 -21.68 10.22 0.53
N LEU A 220 -21.04 11.11 -0.23
CA LEU A 220 -20.82 10.90 -1.67
C LEU A 220 -20.12 9.56 -1.97
N ALA A 221 -19.09 9.21 -1.19
CA ALA A 221 -18.38 7.95 -1.30
C ALA A 221 -19.23 6.72 -0.96
N SER A 222 -20.30 6.85 -0.18
CA SER A 222 -21.19 5.74 0.15
C SER A 222 -22.09 5.33 -1.02
N ASP A 223 -22.36 6.24 -1.96
CA ASP A 223 -23.33 6.00 -3.05
C ASP A 223 -22.68 5.87 -4.45
N GLN A 224 -21.34 5.83 -4.52
CA GLN A 224 -20.62 5.66 -5.79
C GLN A 224 -20.74 4.26 -6.41
N PRO A 225 -20.42 4.10 -7.72
CA PRO A 225 -20.24 2.79 -8.35
C PRO A 225 -19.13 1.92 -7.73
N LEU A 226 -18.95 0.72 -8.29
CA LEU A 226 -18.06 -0.31 -7.74
C LEU A 226 -16.59 0.12 -7.65
N GLY A 227 -16.12 1.04 -8.50
CA GLY A 227 -14.75 1.57 -8.46
C GLY A 227 -14.35 2.19 -7.12
N GLN A 228 -15.32 2.72 -6.35
CA GLN A 228 -15.07 3.22 -5.01
C GLN A 228 -14.58 2.13 -4.04
N VAL A 229 -15.08 0.90 -4.19
CA VAL A 229 -14.65 -0.24 -3.36
C VAL A 229 -13.22 -0.66 -3.68
N PHE A 230 -12.78 -0.51 -4.93
CA PHE A 230 -11.39 -0.72 -5.33
C PHE A 230 -10.47 0.29 -4.65
N PHE A 231 -10.88 1.56 -4.59
CA PHE A 231 -10.15 2.57 -3.82
C PHE A 231 -10.12 2.24 -2.33
N ASN A 232 -11.28 1.94 -1.70
CA ASN A 232 -11.34 1.62 -0.29
C ASN A 232 -10.40 0.45 0.06
N MET A 233 -10.42 -0.63 -0.73
CA MET A 233 -9.54 -1.78 -0.54
C MET A 233 -8.07 -1.47 -0.84
N GLY A 234 -7.77 -0.76 -1.93
CA GLY A 234 -6.41 -0.37 -2.29
C GLY A 234 -5.73 0.44 -1.18
N VAL A 235 -6.47 1.34 -0.52
CA VAL A 235 -6.00 2.08 0.66
C VAL A 235 -5.65 1.14 1.82
N GLN A 236 -6.39 0.04 2.03
CA GLN A 236 -6.05 -0.93 3.08
C GLN A 236 -4.73 -1.65 2.81
N TRP A 237 -4.50 -2.06 1.56
CA TRP A 237 -3.25 -2.72 1.15
C TRP A 237 -2.06 -1.77 1.24
N ALA A 238 -2.19 -0.52 0.77
CA ALA A 238 -1.16 0.50 0.88
C ALA A 238 -0.91 0.91 2.35
N GLY A 239 -1.96 1.03 3.15
CA GLY A 239 -1.87 1.34 4.57
C GLY A 239 -1.15 0.25 5.36
N ALA A 240 -1.47 -1.02 5.12
CA ALA A 240 -0.78 -2.15 5.72
C ALA A 240 0.71 -2.20 5.34
N SER A 241 1.04 -1.96 4.07
CA SER A 241 2.42 -1.79 3.59
C SER A 241 3.17 -0.70 4.38
N SER A 242 2.54 0.46 4.53
CA SER A 242 3.12 1.61 5.22
C SER A 242 3.38 1.34 6.71
N ILE A 243 2.38 0.77 7.42
CA ILE A 243 2.51 0.45 8.85
C ILE A 243 3.62 -0.57 9.11
N MET A 244 3.66 -1.67 8.32
CA MET A 244 4.70 -2.70 8.46
C MET A 244 6.10 -2.12 8.23
N THR A 245 6.24 -1.26 7.21
CA THR A 245 7.49 -0.59 6.87
C THR A 245 7.94 0.36 7.99
N ALA A 246 7.04 1.18 8.51
CA ALA A 246 7.32 2.11 9.59
C ALA A 246 7.69 1.41 10.91
N LEU A 247 6.98 0.33 11.28
CA LEU A 247 7.35 -0.48 12.44
C LEU A 247 8.76 -1.05 12.30
N ASN A 248 9.10 -1.54 11.11
CA ASN A 248 10.42 -2.08 10.85
C ASN A 248 11.51 -1.01 10.95
N PHE A 249 11.29 0.20 10.42
CA PHE A 249 12.20 1.33 10.61
C PHE A 249 12.37 1.71 12.08
N LEU A 250 11.27 1.82 12.84
CA LEU A 250 11.33 2.16 14.26
C LEU A 250 12.22 1.17 15.03
N VAL A 251 11.97 -0.13 14.87
CA VAL A 251 12.76 -1.15 15.58
C VAL A 251 14.21 -1.12 15.12
N THR A 252 14.47 -1.04 13.81
CA THR A 252 15.85 -0.94 13.27
C THR A 252 16.61 0.25 13.85
N ILE A 253 15.98 1.43 13.84
CA ILE A 253 16.61 2.66 14.35
C ILE A 253 16.85 2.58 15.85
N ILE A 254 15.94 1.97 16.63
CA ILE A 254 16.05 1.90 18.09
C ILE A 254 17.09 0.86 18.52
N THR A 255 17.13 -0.31 17.89
CA THR A 255 17.84 -1.49 18.44
C THR A 255 19.09 -1.91 17.66
N MET A 256 19.27 -1.49 16.41
CA MET A 256 20.34 -2.02 15.53
C MET A 256 21.46 -1.04 15.18
N ARG A 257 21.56 0.08 15.89
CA ARG A 257 22.63 1.07 15.67
C ARG A 257 24.00 0.50 16.02
N ALA A 258 25.01 0.94 15.29
CA ALA A 258 26.39 0.59 15.56
C ALA A 258 26.81 0.95 17.01
N PRO A 259 27.64 0.13 17.66
CA PRO A 259 28.15 0.42 19.00
C PRO A 259 28.77 1.82 19.10
N GLY A 260 28.35 2.61 20.09
CA GLY A 260 28.83 3.99 20.31
C GLY A 260 28.03 5.08 19.59
N MET A 261 27.07 4.73 18.72
CA MET A 261 26.11 5.66 18.11
C MET A 261 24.92 5.90 19.07
N THR A 262 24.93 7.04 19.76
CA THR A 262 23.76 7.51 20.52
C THR A 262 22.71 8.11 19.57
N PHE A 263 21.46 8.27 20.04
CA PHE A 263 20.40 8.93 19.26
C PHE A 263 20.84 10.30 18.71
N TRP A 264 21.52 11.10 19.54
CA TRP A 264 21.98 12.45 19.16
C TRP A 264 23.17 12.47 18.19
N ARG A 265 23.70 11.30 17.82
CA ARG A 265 24.76 11.15 16.81
C ARG A 265 24.25 10.54 15.50
N MET A 266 22.95 10.24 15.41
CA MET A 266 22.36 9.74 14.17
C MET A 266 22.27 10.85 13.11
N PRO A 267 22.45 10.53 11.82
CA PRO A 267 22.21 11.47 10.72
C PRO A 267 20.78 12.05 10.75
N LEU A 268 20.60 13.26 10.22
CA LEU A 268 19.28 13.91 10.23
C LEU A 268 18.28 13.18 9.34
N LEU A 269 18.74 12.50 8.27
CA LEU A 269 17.86 11.62 7.51
C LEU A 269 17.31 10.45 8.35
N VAL A 270 18.11 9.90 9.26
CA VAL A 270 17.67 8.83 10.16
C VAL A 270 16.66 9.38 11.18
N TRP A 271 16.90 10.57 11.73
CA TRP A 271 15.94 11.25 12.60
C TRP A 271 14.62 11.57 11.90
N ALA A 272 14.67 12.07 10.68
CA ALA A 272 13.49 12.32 9.86
C ALA A 272 12.67 11.04 9.65
N ASN A 273 13.34 9.92 9.33
CA ASN A 273 12.69 8.63 9.17
C ASN A 273 12.15 8.07 10.49
N PHE A 274 12.83 8.29 11.61
CA PHE A 274 12.32 7.93 12.94
C PHE A 274 11.00 8.63 13.25
N THR A 275 10.95 9.96 13.12
CA THR A 275 9.74 10.76 13.37
C THR A 275 8.63 10.41 12.37
N THR A 276 8.98 10.26 11.09
CA THR A 276 8.03 9.85 10.05
C THR A 276 7.39 8.50 10.38
N SER A 277 8.20 7.53 10.79
CA SER A 277 7.70 6.19 11.13
C SER A 277 6.79 6.21 12.36
N LEU A 278 7.08 7.06 13.35
CA LEU A 278 6.19 7.25 14.50
C LEU A 278 4.82 7.81 14.08
N LEU A 279 4.81 8.83 13.21
CA LEU A 279 3.57 9.39 12.67
C LEU A 279 2.79 8.36 11.85
N VAL A 280 3.46 7.56 11.01
CA VAL A 280 2.82 6.50 10.23
C VAL A 280 2.10 5.51 11.14
N VAL A 281 2.76 4.99 12.18
CA VAL A 281 2.18 3.98 13.08
C VAL A 281 0.97 4.52 13.85
N ILE A 282 1.01 5.79 14.28
CA ILE A 282 -0.07 6.41 15.05
C ILE A 282 -1.24 6.80 14.14
N ALA A 283 -0.98 7.40 12.99
CA ALA A 283 -2.00 8.06 12.19
C ALA A 283 -2.61 7.17 11.10
N THR A 284 -1.81 6.30 10.45
CA THR A 284 -2.28 5.50 9.29
C THR A 284 -3.49 4.59 9.58
N PRO A 285 -3.66 4.03 10.79
CA PRO A 285 -4.88 3.28 11.11
C PRO A 285 -6.18 4.09 10.96
N PHE A 286 -6.13 5.42 11.06
CA PHE A 286 -7.32 6.26 10.97
C PHE A 286 -7.84 6.40 9.54
N ILE A 287 -6.95 6.49 8.53
CA ILE A 287 -7.43 6.45 7.14
C ILE A 287 -8.03 5.08 6.81
N ALA A 288 -7.38 4.00 7.25
CA ALA A 288 -7.94 2.65 7.14
C ALA A 288 -9.35 2.58 7.75
N GLY A 289 -9.53 3.14 8.96
CA GLY A 289 -10.82 3.23 9.64
C GLY A 289 -11.88 4.00 8.83
N SER A 290 -11.56 5.21 8.34
CA SER A 290 -12.48 6.00 7.51
C SER A 290 -12.95 5.24 6.26
N GLN A 291 -12.03 4.54 5.58
CA GLN A 291 -12.35 3.77 4.38
C GLN A 291 -13.10 2.48 4.70
N PHE A 292 -12.80 1.83 5.83
CA PHE A 292 -13.57 0.67 6.31
C PHE A 292 -15.00 1.07 6.63
N PHE A 293 -15.23 2.18 7.33
CA PHE A 293 -16.59 2.63 7.66
C PHE A 293 -17.40 2.97 6.40
N VAL A 294 -16.81 3.63 5.40
CA VAL A 294 -17.47 3.82 4.08
C VAL A 294 -17.78 2.47 3.43
N MET A 295 -16.83 1.52 3.45
CA MET A 295 -17.04 0.20 2.88
C MET A 295 -18.13 -0.60 3.63
N PHE A 296 -18.23 -0.42 4.95
CA PHE A 296 -19.26 -1.06 5.78
C PHE A 296 -20.64 -0.48 5.47
N ASP A 297 -20.74 0.84 5.31
CA ASP A 297 -22.00 1.47 4.89
C ASP A 297 -22.45 0.98 3.50
N ARG A 298 -21.48 0.74 2.60
CA ARG A 298 -21.74 0.25 1.24
C ARG A 298 -22.12 -1.22 1.16
N ILE A 299 -21.46 -2.08 1.93
CA ILE A 299 -21.49 -3.54 1.73
C ILE A 299 -22.23 -4.26 2.85
N MET A 300 -22.06 -3.80 4.09
CA MET A 300 -22.71 -4.38 5.26
C MET A 300 -23.97 -3.61 5.67
N HIS A 301 -24.33 -2.56 4.94
CA HIS A 301 -25.48 -1.70 5.21
C HIS A 301 -25.47 -1.13 6.64
N THR A 302 -24.28 -0.74 7.11
CA THR A 302 -24.16 0.06 8.33
C THR A 302 -24.50 1.53 8.04
N ASN A 303 -24.65 2.31 9.11
CA ASN A 303 -25.06 3.71 9.03
C ASN A 303 -24.07 4.65 9.73
N PHE A 304 -22.77 4.45 9.52
CA PHE A 304 -21.76 5.31 10.12
C PHE A 304 -21.87 6.76 9.61
N PHE A 305 -22.07 6.92 8.30
CA PHE A 305 -22.07 8.24 7.65
C PHE A 305 -23.35 8.56 6.85
N ARG A 306 -24.32 7.64 6.80
CA ARG A 306 -25.65 7.84 6.16
C ARG A 306 -26.54 8.75 7.01
N VAL A 307 -26.65 10.03 6.65
CA VAL A 307 -27.32 11.07 7.46
C VAL A 307 -28.82 10.82 7.58
N ASP A 308 -29.44 10.29 6.53
CA ASP A 308 -30.83 9.85 6.46
C ASP A 308 -31.16 8.75 7.48
N GLU A 309 -30.16 7.97 7.90
CA GLU A 309 -30.29 6.88 8.88
C GLU A 309 -29.66 7.24 10.24
N GLY A 310 -29.40 8.54 10.50
CA GLY A 310 -28.85 9.03 11.77
C GLY A 310 -27.32 8.98 11.88
N GLY A 311 -26.61 8.66 10.79
CA GLY A 311 -25.16 8.65 10.72
C GLY A 311 -24.54 10.05 10.76
N TYR A 312 -23.24 10.11 11.13
CA TYR A 312 -22.52 11.37 11.33
C TYR A 312 -21.49 11.62 10.22
N ALA A 313 -21.93 12.19 9.09
CA ALA A 313 -21.08 12.43 7.92
C ALA A 313 -19.85 13.30 8.22
N LEU A 314 -19.94 14.31 9.09
CA LEU A 314 -18.76 15.12 9.48
C LEU A 314 -17.73 14.30 10.26
N GLY A 315 -18.14 13.21 10.92
CA GLY A 315 -17.24 12.27 11.58
C GLY A 315 -16.22 11.67 10.63
N TYR A 316 -16.61 11.43 9.37
CA TYR A 316 -15.67 11.01 8.32
C TYR A 316 -14.53 12.02 8.18
N GLN A 317 -14.84 13.31 8.12
CA GLN A 317 -13.84 14.36 7.94
C GLN A 317 -12.87 14.41 9.11
N HIS A 318 -13.38 14.32 10.34
CA HIS A 318 -12.54 14.28 11.53
C HIS A 318 -11.58 13.09 11.53
N ILE A 319 -12.07 11.89 11.23
CA ILE A 319 -11.24 10.66 11.18
C ILE A 319 -10.22 10.75 10.03
N PHE A 320 -10.67 11.15 8.84
CA PHE A 320 -9.84 11.27 7.65
C PHE A 320 -8.72 12.30 7.87
N TRP A 321 -9.04 13.50 8.34
CA TRP A 321 -8.05 14.57 8.54
C TRP A 321 -7.16 14.36 9.77
N PHE A 322 -7.60 13.58 10.76
CA PHE A 322 -6.73 13.10 11.82
C PHE A 322 -5.54 12.31 11.26
N TYR A 323 -5.73 11.58 10.15
CA TYR A 323 -4.63 11.00 9.39
C TYR A 323 -4.02 11.97 8.38
N SER A 324 -4.83 12.56 7.51
CA SER A 324 -4.35 13.20 6.28
C SER A 324 -3.52 14.46 6.54
N HIS A 325 -3.71 15.14 7.68
CA HIS A 325 -2.81 16.23 8.06
C HIS A 325 -1.44 15.70 8.56
N PRO A 326 -1.35 14.74 9.50
CA PRO A 326 -0.09 14.01 9.75
C PRO A 326 0.57 13.45 8.48
N ALA A 327 -0.23 12.94 7.53
CA ALA A 327 0.27 12.37 6.29
C ALA A 327 1.07 13.37 5.45
N VAL A 328 0.70 14.65 5.42
CA VAL A 328 1.52 15.64 4.69
C VAL A 328 2.87 15.87 5.36
N TYR A 329 3.00 15.71 6.68
CA TYR A 329 4.31 15.74 7.34
C TYR A 329 5.12 14.47 7.07
N ILE A 330 4.46 13.31 6.96
CA ILE A 330 5.09 12.04 6.53
C ILE A 330 5.72 12.20 5.14
N MET A 331 5.12 13.01 4.26
CA MET A 331 5.66 13.33 2.93
C MET A 331 6.80 14.36 2.97
N MET A 332 6.85 15.24 3.97
CA MET A 332 7.82 16.35 3.99
C MET A 332 9.08 16.04 4.80
N LEU A 333 8.94 15.37 5.95
CA LEU A 333 10.04 15.12 6.87
C LEU A 333 11.21 14.38 6.23
N PRO A 334 11.02 13.28 5.48
CA PRO A 334 12.12 12.61 4.80
C PRO A 334 12.81 13.53 3.79
N GLY A 335 12.05 14.38 3.09
CA GLY A 335 12.60 15.39 2.18
C GLY A 335 13.54 16.37 2.88
N PHE A 336 13.16 16.87 4.06
CA PHE A 336 14.04 17.71 4.89
C PHE A 336 15.29 16.96 5.35
N GLY A 337 15.15 15.70 5.76
CA GLY A 337 16.27 14.83 6.09
C GLY A 337 17.26 14.68 4.93
N ILE A 338 16.77 14.37 3.73
CA ILE A 338 17.60 14.19 2.53
C ILE A 338 18.38 15.47 2.20
N ILE A 339 17.67 16.61 2.14
CA ILE A 339 18.30 17.89 1.82
C ILE A 339 19.35 18.28 2.86
N SER A 340 19.13 17.96 4.14
CA SER A 340 20.10 18.24 5.20
C SER A 340 21.41 17.48 4.98
N GLU A 341 21.35 16.20 4.59
CA GLU A 341 22.54 15.41 4.25
C GLU A 341 23.23 15.93 3.00
N VAL A 342 22.48 16.26 1.95
CA VAL A 342 23.02 16.79 0.68
C VAL A 342 23.75 18.11 0.92
N ILE A 343 23.13 19.07 1.63
CA ILE A 343 23.73 20.36 1.92
C ILE A 343 25.02 20.20 2.74
N ALA A 344 25.01 19.38 3.79
CA ALA A 344 26.19 19.17 4.63
C ALA A 344 27.38 18.62 3.83
N VAL A 345 27.15 17.57 3.03
CA VAL A 345 28.19 16.91 2.22
C VAL A 345 28.75 17.86 1.15
N PHE A 346 27.88 18.51 0.37
CA PHE A 346 28.35 19.34 -0.75
C PHE A 346 28.84 20.73 -0.33
N SER A 347 28.48 21.20 0.87
CA SER A 347 29.09 22.41 1.46
C SER A 347 30.36 22.12 2.26
N ARG A 348 30.64 20.84 2.56
CA ARG A 348 31.75 20.38 3.42
C ARG A 348 31.72 21.04 4.81
N LYS A 349 30.52 21.26 5.34
CA LYS A 349 30.29 21.83 6.67
C LYS A 349 29.45 20.88 7.51
N PRO A 350 29.60 20.91 8.85
CA PRO A 350 28.60 20.31 9.72
C PRO A 350 27.23 20.95 9.45
N ILE A 351 26.17 20.21 9.76
CA ILE A 351 24.80 20.74 9.80
C ILE A 351 24.70 21.84 10.85
#